data_AF-A0A7S0EA76-F1
#
_entry.id   AF-A0A7S0EA76-F1
#
_cell.length_a   1.000
_cell.length_b   1.000
_cell.length_c   1.000
_cell.angle_alpha   90.00
_cell.angle_beta   90.00
_cell.angle_gamma   90.00
#
_symmetry.space_group_name_H-M   'P 1'
#
loop_
_entity.id
_entity.type
_entity.pdbx_description
1 polymer ?
#
loop_
_entity_poly.entity_id
_entity_poly.type
_entity_poly.pdbx_seq_one_letter_code
_entity_poly.pdbx_strand_id
1 'polypeptide(L)'
;EGGVEREMVKLSSSSGKSILARRVVFAAPPRILITRVEFDPPLSTSRRSAMEQCRTWMAGVTKVVLEYDKRVWPLGRASNTGLRGAPAFQVYDGSTHGDKIIALTFFALAPRDLTEQDLARLCVEQLKGHWRMAGLQQDSSVLGGFRRVTVQRWPEEKLISDEMDPRTIHPHPTPLPP
;
A
#
# COMPACT_ATOMS: atom_id res chain seq x y z
N GLU A 1 -18.63 -31.52 -41.81
CA GLU A 1 -18.06 -30.17 -41.68
C GLU A 1 -17.42 -30.06 -40.30
N GLY A 2 -16.10 -29.91 -40.26
CA GLY A 2 -15.32 -29.96 -39.01
C GLY A 2 -15.50 -28.69 -38.21
N GLY A 3 -16.20 -28.80 -37.07
CA GLY A 3 -16.26 -27.71 -36.10
C GLY A 3 -14.85 -27.44 -35.57
N VAL A 4 -14.33 -26.24 -35.79
CA VAL A 4 -13.11 -25.78 -35.14
C VAL A 4 -13.39 -25.81 -33.63
N GLU A 5 -12.85 -26.81 -32.95
CA GLU A 5 -12.86 -26.87 -31.49
C GLU A 5 -12.13 -25.61 -31.02
N ARG A 6 -12.89 -24.62 -30.55
CA ARG A 6 -12.29 -23.36 -30.12
C ARG A 6 -11.48 -23.68 -28.89
N GLU A 7 -10.18 -23.40 -28.95
CA GLU A 7 -9.29 -23.56 -27.80
C GLU A 7 -9.85 -22.74 -26.62
N MET A 8 -10.17 -23.43 -25.54
CA MET A 8 -10.73 -22.85 -24.32
C MET A 8 -9.66 -22.90 -23.24
N VAL A 9 -9.59 -21.85 -22.42
CA VAL A 9 -8.78 -21.85 -21.21
C VAL A 9 -9.61 -22.45 -20.08
N LYS A 10 -9.04 -23.46 -19.41
CA LYS A 10 -9.60 -24.02 -18.18
C LYS A 10 -8.91 -23.39 -16.98
N LEU A 11 -9.68 -22.69 -16.15
CA LEU A 11 -9.22 -22.21 -14.84
C LEU A 11 -9.74 -23.16 -13.77
N SER A 12 -8.85 -23.70 -12.94
CA SER A 12 -9.21 -24.58 -11.81
C SER A 12 -8.74 -23.96 -10.51
N SER A 13 -9.57 -24.05 -9.47
CA SER A 13 -9.25 -23.58 -8.12
C SER A 13 -8.87 -24.74 -7.20
N SER A 14 -8.17 -24.44 -6.10
CA SER A 14 -7.81 -25.44 -5.08
C SER A 14 -9.03 -26.09 -4.40
N SER A 15 -10.20 -25.47 -4.47
CA SER A 15 -11.45 -26.04 -3.95
C SER A 15 -12.15 -26.97 -4.96
N GLY A 16 -11.52 -27.32 -6.08
CA GLY A 16 -12.06 -28.22 -7.10
C GLY A 16 -13.07 -27.58 -8.08
N LYS A 17 -13.34 -26.27 -7.98
CA LYS A 17 -14.19 -25.58 -8.96
C LYS A 17 -13.40 -25.29 -10.23
N SER A 18 -14.02 -25.47 -11.38
CA SER A 18 -13.44 -25.14 -12.69
C SER A 18 -14.36 -24.31 -13.56
N ILE A 19 -13.79 -23.41 -14.36
CA ILE A 19 -14.49 -22.60 -15.35
C ILE A 19 -13.78 -22.74 -16.69
N LEU A 20 -14.55 -22.82 -17.78
CA LEU A 20 -14.06 -22.75 -19.16
C LEU A 20 -14.36 -21.38 -19.73
N ALA A 21 -13.36 -20.72 -20.31
CA ALA A 21 -13.52 -19.41 -20.94
C ALA A 21 -12.70 -19.31 -22.24
N ARG A 22 -13.16 -18.47 -23.16
CA ARG A 22 -12.39 -18.17 -24.39
C ARG A 22 -11.12 -17.35 -24.10
N ARG A 23 -11.13 -16.56 -23.02
CA ARG A 23 -10.02 -15.71 -22.58
C ARG A 23 -10.08 -15.57 -21.05
N VAL A 24 -8.91 -15.44 -20.44
CA VAL A 24 -8.76 -15.15 -19.00
C VAL A 24 -7.87 -13.93 -18.85
N VAL A 25 -8.28 -13.00 -17.99
CA VAL A 25 -7.47 -11.83 -17.61
C VAL A 25 -7.21 -11.92 -16.12
N PHE A 26 -5.93 -11.97 -15.74
CA PHE A 26 -5.53 -11.90 -14.34
C PHE A 26 -5.34 -10.44 -13.92
N ALA A 27 -6.22 -9.96 -13.06
CA ALA A 27 -6.14 -8.63 -12.46
C ALA A 27 -5.58 -8.71 -11.03
N ALA A 28 -4.40 -9.32 -10.89
CA ALA A 28 -3.72 -9.53 -9.61
C ALA A 28 -2.24 -9.14 -9.72
N PRO A 29 -1.55 -8.88 -8.59
CA PRO A 29 -0.12 -8.59 -8.62
C PRO A 29 0.68 -9.71 -9.31
N PRO A 30 1.46 -9.42 -10.36
CA PRO A 30 2.11 -10.47 -11.16
C PRO A 30 3.02 -11.39 -10.33
N ARG A 31 3.75 -10.82 -9.38
CA ARG A 31 4.65 -11.55 -8.49
C ARG A 31 3.93 -12.50 -7.52
N ILE A 32 2.73 -12.12 -7.08
CA ILE A 32 1.88 -13.00 -6.27
C ILE A 32 1.20 -14.06 -7.17
N LEU A 33 0.81 -13.67 -8.38
CA LEU A 33 0.15 -14.56 -9.32
C LEU A 33 1.06 -15.73 -9.73
N ILE A 34 2.31 -15.46 -10.10
CA ILE A 34 3.24 -16.48 -10.60
C ILE A 34 3.65 -17.52 -9.54
N THR A 35 3.44 -17.23 -8.27
CA THR A 35 3.72 -18.15 -7.15
C THR A 35 2.48 -18.95 -6.71
N ARG A 36 1.28 -18.55 -7.15
CA ARG A 36 0.00 -19.14 -6.72
C ARG A 36 -0.80 -19.80 -7.84
N VAL A 37 -0.45 -19.55 -9.10
CA VAL A 37 -1.12 -20.10 -10.27
C VAL A 37 -0.12 -20.90 -11.09
N GLU A 38 -0.45 -22.16 -11.32
CA GLU A 38 0.24 -23.01 -12.27
C GLU A 38 -0.31 -22.77 -13.68
N PHE A 39 0.60 -22.70 -14.66
CA PHE A 39 0.26 -22.52 -16.07
C PHE A 39 0.64 -23.78 -16.83
N ASP A 40 -0.32 -24.33 -17.56
CA ASP A 40 -0.14 -25.47 -18.47
C ASP A 40 -0.71 -25.10 -19.85
N PRO A 41 0.12 -25.02 -20.91
CA PRO A 41 1.58 -25.16 -20.88
C PRO A 41 2.26 -24.04 -20.07
N PRO A 42 3.51 -24.26 -19.60
CA PRO A 42 4.22 -23.27 -18.80
C PRO A 42 4.47 -21.97 -19.57
N LEU A 43 4.43 -20.84 -18.86
CA LEU A 43 4.83 -19.54 -19.40
C LEU A 43 6.30 -19.56 -19.83
N SER A 44 6.65 -18.76 -20.84
CA SER A 44 8.04 -18.56 -21.23
C SER A 44 8.89 -18.03 -20.07
N THR A 45 10.17 -18.37 -20.07
CA THR A 45 11.14 -17.90 -19.04
C THR A 45 11.14 -16.38 -18.91
N SER A 46 11.06 -15.66 -20.03
CA SER A 46 11.00 -14.19 -20.05
C SER A 46 9.76 -13.64 -19.32
N ARG A 47 8.57 -14.21 -19.55
CA ARG A 47 7.32 -13.79 -18.90
C ARG A 47 7.34 -14.11 -17.42
N ARG A 48 7.77 -15.31 -17.04
CA ARG A 48 7.92 -15.71 -15.64
C ARG A 48 8.85 -14.75 -14.90
N SER A 49 10.04 -14.49 -15.46
CA SER A 49 11.02 -13.58 -14.87
C SER A 49 10.48 -12.15 -14.73
N ALA A 50 9.79 -11.63 -15.75
CA ALA A 50 9.16 -10.32 -15.68
C ALA A 50 8.10 -10.23 -14.56
N MET A 51 7.29 -11.27 -14.39
CA MET A 51 6.28 -11.33 -13.31
C MET A 51 6.94 -11.38 -11.92
N GLU A 52 7.99 -12.16 -11.74
CA GLU A 52 8.74 -12.28 -10.48
C GLU A 52 9.42 -10.96 -10.07
N GLN A 53 9.90 -10.20 -11.05
CA GLN A 53 10.53 -8.90 -10.82
C GLN A 53 9.52 -7.76 -10.59
N CYS A 54 8.24 -7.97 -10.93
CA CYS A 54 7.19 -6.96 -10.80
C CYS A 54 6.65 -6.88 -9.36
N ARG A 55 7.34 -6.14 -8.50
CA ARG A 55 6.88 -5.84 -7.13
C ARG A 55 5.62 -4.97 -7.16
N THR A 56 4.68 -5.27 -6.27
CA THR A 56 3.54 -4.39 -6.02
C THR A 56 4.03 -3.09 -5.40
N TRP A 57 3.74 -1.96 -6.03
CA TRP A 57 4.07 -0.66 -5.46
C TRP A 57 3.33 -0.47 -4.12
N MET A 58 4.04 0.00 -3.10
CA MET A 58 3.55 0.18 -1.73
C MET A 58 3.13 -1.09 -0.96
N ALA A 59 3.40 -2.30 -1.45
CA ALA A 59 3.11 -3.52 -0.69
C ALA A 59 3.86 -3.58 0.66
N GLY A 60 5.05 -2.98 0.73
CA GLY A 60 5.84 -2.82 1.94
C GLY A 60 5.44 -1.66 2.85
N VAL A 61 4.30 -0.99 2.64
CA VAL A 61 3.97 0.26 3.35
C VAL A 61 2.84 0.05 4.35
N THR A 62 2.99 0.61 5.54
CA THR A 62 1.88 0.74 6.49
C THR A 62 1.23 2.11 6.32
N LYS A 63 -0.10 2.14 6.19
CA LYS A 63 -0.89 3.37 6.16
C LYS A 63 -1.49 3.62 7.53
N VAL A 64 -1.21 4.79 8.11
CA VAL A 64 -1.72 5.20 9.43
C VAL A 64 -2.61 6.42 9.24
N VAL A 65 -3.88 6.32 9.63
CA VAL A 65 -4.85 7.41 9.49
C VAL A 65 -5.25 7.86 10.88
N LEU A 66 -5.06 9.16 11.14
CA LEU A 66 -5.39 9.81 12.40
C LEU A 66 -6.51 10.80 12.16
N GLU A 67 -7.64 10.59 12.81
CA GLU A 67 -8.80 11.47 12.66
C GLU A 67 -8.89 12.49 13.78
N TYR A 68 -9.38 13.67 13.44
CA TYR A 68 -9.50 14.82 14.33
C TYR A 68 -10.93 15.38 14.29
N ASP A 69 -11.35 16.07 15.35
CA ASP A 69 -12.63 16.76 15.38
C ASP A 69 -12.64 18.02 14.51
N LYS A 70 -11.47 18.67 14.42
CA LYS A 70 -11.27 19.88 13.64
C LYS A 70 -9.92 19.83 12.95
N ARG A 71 -9.84 20.50 11.82
CA ARG A 71 -8.59 20.68 11.09
C ARG A 71 -7.73 21.67 11.88
N VAL A 72 -6.55 21.23 12.27
CA VAL A 72 -5.61 22.02 13.09
C VAL A 72 -4.30 22.33 12.36
N TRP A 73 -4.25 22.07 11.05
CA TRP A 73 -3.05 22.20 10.24
C TRP A 73 -3.26 23.10 9.03
N PRO A 74 -2.23 23.85 8.62
CA PRO A 74 -2.27 24.60 7.39
C PRO A 74 -2.28 23.65 6.18
N LEU A 75 -3.10 23.99 5.19
CA LEU A 75 -3.12 23.30 3.91
C LEU A 75 -1.86 23.60 3.09
N GLY A 76 -1.47 22.66 2.24
CA GLY A 76 -0.30 22.77 1.38
C GLY A 76 0.89 21.97 1.90
N ARG A 77 2.11 22.53 1.78
CA ARG A 77 3.37 21.79 2.04
C ARG A 77 3.53 21.36 3.50
N ALA A 78 2.83 21.97 4.46
CA ALA A 78 2.92 21.56 5.86
C ALA A 78 2.17 20.24 6.12
N SER A 79 1.02 20.06 5.48
CA SER A 79 0.16 18.88 5.61
C SER A 79 0.37 17.83 4.52
N ASN A 80 1.13 18.14 3.46
CA ASN A 80 1.44 17.25 2.35
C ASN A 80 2.95 17.28 2.09
N THR A 81 3.70 16.42 2.79
CA THR A 81 5.16 16.47 2.77
C THR A 81 5.83 15.12 2.93
N GLY A 82 7.05 15.02 2.41
CA GLY A 82 7.98 13.96 2.76
C GLY A 82 8.62 14.24 4.12
N LEU A 83 8.74 13.20 4.94
CA LEU A 83 9.36 13.26 6.26
C LEU A 83 10.71 12.54 6.22
N ARG A 84 11.66 13.06 7.00
CA ARG A 84 12.95 12.40 7.24
C ARG A 84 12.87 11.67 8.60
N GLY A 85 13.59 10.56 8.70
CA GLY A 85 13.57 9.70 9.89
C GLY A 85 12.48 8.63 9.83
N ALA A 86 12.18 8.04 10.99
CA ALA A 86 11.20 6.97 11.16
C ALA A 86 10.10 7.41 12.14
N PRO A 87 8.90 6.81 12.07
CA PRO A 87 8.52 5.71 11.18
C PRO A 87 7.93 6.16 9.83
N ALA A 88 7.42 7.38 9.74
CA ALA A 88 6.76 7.88 8.54
C ALA A 88 7.77 8.50 7.57
N PHE A 89 7.64 8.18 6.29
CA PHE A 89 8.40 8.85 5.23
C PHE A 89 7.55 9.89 4.49
N GLN A 90 6.23 9.90 4.73
CA GLN A 90 5.31 10.83 4.09
C GLN A 90 4.04 11.03 4.90
N VAL A 91 3.48 12.23 4.83
CA VAL A 91 2.18 12.59 5.41
C VAL A 91 1.37 13.43 4.42
N TYR A 92 0.06 13.23 4.44
CA TYR A 92 -0.92 14.00 3.66
C TYR A 92 -2.12 14.40 4.51
N ASP A 93 -2.76 15.48 4.11
CA ASP A 93 -4.14 15.74 4.49
C ASP A 93 -5.05 14.71 3.81
N GLY A 94 -5.59 13.80 4.61
CA GLY A 94 -6.54 12.77 4.19
C GLY A 94 -8.00 13.15 4.43
N SER A 95 -8.27 14.43 4.68
CA SER A 95 -9.63 14.90 4.93
C SER A 95 -10.52 14.71 3.70
N THR A 96 -11.76 14.31 3.94
CA THR A 96 -12.76 14.11 2.89
C THR A 96 -13.39 15.43 2.46
N HIS A 97 -14.05 15.43 1.29
CA HIS A 97 -14.75 16.61 0.79
C HIS A 97 -15.79 17.12 1.80
N GLY A 98 -15.72 18.43 2.10
CA GLY A 98 -16.59 19.08 3.08
C GLY A 98 -16.27 18.71 4.53
N ASP A 99 -15.07 18.21 4.82
CA ASP A 99 -14.57 17.92 6.17
C ASP A 99 -15.45 16.94 6.98
N LYS A 100 -16.17 16.03 6.31
CA LYS A 100 -16.97 14.97 6.96
C LYS A 100 -16.10 14.04 7.82
N ILE A 101 -14.89 13.81 7.35
CA ILE A 101 -13.77 13.17 8.05
C ILE A 101 -12.59 14.10 7.88
N ILE A 102 -11.98 14.50 8.99
CA ILE A 102 -10.77 15.33 9.02
C ILE A 102 -9.64 14.42 9.50
N ALA A 103 -8.63 14.22 8.67
CA ALA A 103 -7.60 13.24 8.98
C ALA A 103 -6.22 13.59 8.43
N LEU A 104 -5.18 13.19 9.14
CA LEU A 104 -3.83 13.07 8.60
C LEU A 104 -3.57 11.61 8.27
N THR A 105 -3.04 11.37 7.06
CA THR A 105 -2.64 10.04 6.60
C THR A 105 -1.13 9.98 6.48
N PHE A 106 -0.51 9.05 7.20
CA PHE A 106 0.91 8.79 7.15
C PHE A 106 1.17 7.50 6.37
N PHE A 107 2.26 7.51 5.62
CA PHE A 107 2.86 6.32 5.02
C PHE A 107 4.17 6.02 5.75
N ALA A 108 4.26 4.81 6.30
CA ALA A 108 5.32 4.43 7.23
C ALA A 108 5.91 3.06 6.90
N LEU A 109 7.19 2.92 7.25
CA LEU A 109 7.81 1.62 7.48
C LEU A 109 7.68 1.34 8.98
N ALA A 110 6.74 0.47 9.32
CA ALA A 110 6.35 0.24 10.71
C ALA A 110 6.79 -1.16 11.16
N PRO A 111 7.50 -1.28 12.29
CA PRO A 111 7.72 -2.58 12.92
C PRO A 111 6.39 -3.29 13.16
N ARG A 112 6.38 -4.61 12.99
CA ARG A 112 5.17 -5.44 13.15
C ARG A 112 4.66 -5.45 14.58
N ASP A 113 5.58 -5.50 15.53
CA ASP A 113 5.24 -5.66 16.95
C ASP A 113 4.82 -4.34 17.62
N LEU A 114 4.81 -3.23 16.87
CA LEU A 114 4.38 -1.95 17.38
C LEU A 114 2.84 -1.87 17.39
N THR A 115 2.25 -1.48 18.51
CA THR A 115 0.80 -1.28 18.58
C THR A 115 0.38 -0.14 17.64
N GLU A 116 -0.86 -0.16 17.17
CA GLU A 116 -1.39 0.90 16.29
C GLU A 116 -1.34 2.28 16.97
N GLN A 117 -1.66 2.32 18.26
CA GLN A 117 -1.64 3.55 19.05
C GLN A 117 -0.22 4.08 19.25
N ASP A 118 0.77 3.21 19.50
CA ASP A 118 2.16 3.66 19.61
C ASP A 118 2.70 4.11 18.26
N LEU A 119 2.31 3.45 17.17
CA LEU A 119 2.72 3.84 15.82
C LEU A 119 2.17 5.22 15.48
N ALA A 120 0.89 5.46 15.78
CA ALA A 120 0.25 6.75 15.64
C ALA A 120 0.98 7.85 16.43
N ARG A 121 1.33 7.59 17.70
CA ARG A 121 2.07 8.55 18.53
C ARG A 121 3.44 8.87 17.95
N LEU A 122 4.18 7.86 17.47
CA LEU A 122 5.49 8.08 16.84
C LEU A 122 5.37 8.91 15.55
N CYS A 123 4.38 8.64 14.70
CA CYS A 123 4.10 9.45 13.52
C CYS A 123 3.81 10.92 13.88
N VAL A 124 3.01 11.14 14.92
CA VAL A 124 2.68 12.48 15.42
C VAL A 124 3.91 13.20 15.98
N GLU A 125 4.70 12.55 16.84
CA GLU A 125 5.90 13.16 17.41
C GLU A 125 6.93 13.50 16.34
N GLN A 126 7.08 12.65 15.33
CA GLN A 126 7.92 12.94 14.16
C GLN A 126 7.42 14.19 13.41
N LEU A 127 6.12 14.29 13.15
CA LEU A 127 5.54 15.46 12.47
C LEU A 127 5.66 16.73 13.30
N LYS A 128 5.45 16.66 14.62
CA LYS A 128 5.66 17.78 15.53
C LYS A 128 7.08 18.30 15.45
N GLY A 129 8.08 17.41 15.47
CA GLY A 129 9.49 17.77 15.29
C GLY A 129 9.71 18.49 13.97
N HIS A 130 9.19 17.94 12.88
CA HIS A 130 9.28 18.55 11.55
C HIS A 130 8.66 19.95 11.49
N TRP A 131 7.47 20.14 12.06
CA TRP A 131 6.77 21.42 12.09
C TRP A 131 7.42 22.46 12.99
N ARG A 132 7.97 22.05 14.14
CA ARG A 132 8.75 22.96 15.00
C ARG A 132 9.95 23.53 14.26
N MET A 133 10.67 22.70 13.51
CA MET A 133 11.80 23.15 12.69
C MET A 133 11.37 24.07 11.54
N ALA A 134 10.13 23.95 11.08
CA ALA A 134 9.54 24.79 10.04
C ALA A 134 8.85 26.05 10.57
N GLY A 135 8.93 26.35 11.88
CA GLY A 135 8.29 27.54 12.46
C GLY A 135 6.78 27.41 12.73
N LEU A 136 6.24 26.19 12.75
CA LEU A 136 4.83 25.89 13.00
C LEU A 136 4.61 25.36 14.44
N GLN A 137 5.15 26.06 15.44
CA GLN A 137 5.14 25.56 16.83
C GLN A 137 3.72 25.46 17.39
N GLN A 138 2.85 26.44 17.12
CA GLN A 138 1.46 26.44 17.61
C GLN A 138 0.68 25.25 17.04
N ASP A 139 0.71 25.04 15.72
CA ASP A 139 0.04 23.92 15.05
C ASP A 139 0.58 22.57 15.54
N SER A 140 1.88 22.47 15.84
CA SER A 140 2.48 21.23 16.35
C SER A 140 1.91 20.80 17.70
N SER A 141 1.51 21.74 18.56
CA SER A 141 1.07 21.43 19.93
C SER A 141 -0.25 20.65 19.97
N VAL A 142 -1.08 20.80 18.95
CA VAL A 142 -2.44 20.25 18.88
C VAL A 142 -2.54 18.95 18.10
N LEU A 143 -1.46 18.51 17.42
CA LEU A 143 -1.41 17.25 16.67
C LEU A 143 -1.61 15.99 17.53
N GLY A 144 -1.43 16.08 18.85
CA GLY A 144 -1.70 14.95 19.75
C GLY A 144 -3.19 14.65 19.96
N GLY A 145 -4.09 15.55 19.55
CA GLY A 145 -5.53 15.47 19.82
C GLY A 145 -6.34 14.64 18.82
N PHE A 146 -5.76 13.59 18.22
CA PHE A 146 -6.53 12.70 17.34
C PHE A 146 -7.48 11.83 18.17
N ARG A 147 -8.67 11.55 17.64
CA ARG A 147 -9.75 10.79 18.32
C ARG A 147 -9.81 9.33 17.91
N ARG A 148 -9.36 9.01 16.70
CA ARG A 148 -9.40 7.65 16.13
C ARG A 148 -8.13 7.38 15.35
N VAL A 149 -7.63 6.15 15.51
CA VAL A 149 -6.51 5.60 14.78
C VAL A 149 -7.03 4.45 13.94
N THR A 150 -6.66 4.44 12.66
CA THR A 150 -6.89 3.31 11.76
C THR A 150 -5.57 2.97 11.08
N VAL A 151 -5.14 1.72 11.14
CA VAL A 151 -3.89 1.26 10.50
C VAL A 151 -4.19 0.16 9.50
N GLN A 152 -3.66 0.30 8.28
CA GLN A 152 -3.59 -0.79 7.29
C GLN A 152 -2.13 -1.17 7.07
N ARG A 153 -1.79 -2.41 7.43
CA ARG A 153 -0.47 -3.00 7.21
C ARG A 153 -0.48 -3.82 5.91
N TRP A 154 -0.23 -3.19 4.77
CA TRP A 154 -0.08 -3.91 3.49
C TRP A 154 0.96 -5.05 3.53
N PRO A 155 2.05 -4.99 4.32
CA PRO A 155 2.99 -6.11 4.49
C PRO A 155 2.35 -7.42 4.96
N GLU A 156 1.20 -7.36 5.63
CA GLU A 156 0.50 -8.54 6.17
C GLU A 156 -0.54 -9.11 5.19
N GLU A 157 -0.84 -8.38 4.11
CA GLU A 157 -1.80 -8.78 3.08
C GLU A 157 -1.18 -9.77 2.10
N LYS A 158 -1.32 -11.07 2.39
CA LYS A 158 -0.68 -12.19 1.64
C LYS A 158 -1.04 -12.28 0.14
N LEU A 159 -2.06 -11.54 -0.31
CA LEU A 159 -2.47 -11.46 -1.72
C LEU A 159 -1.91 -10.23 -2.44
N ILE A 160 -1.23 -9.34 -1.71
CA ILE A 160 -0.72 -8.05 -2.19
C ILE A 160 0.80 -7.96 -1.98
N SER A 161 1.27 -8.36 -0.79
CA SER A 161 2.67 -8.31 -0.38
C SER A 161 3.28 -9.70 -0.22
N ASP A 162 4.54 -9.81 -0.61
CA ASP A 162 5.45 -10.91 -0.30
C ASP A 162 6.58 -10.48 0.67
N GLU A 163 6.49 -9.28 1.25
CA GLU A 163 7.47 -8.69 2.15
C GLU A 163 6.82 -8.35 3.50
N MET A 164 7.10 -9.17 4.52
CA MET A 164 6.47 -9.05 5.84
C MET A 164 7.11 -7.98 6.75
N ASP A 165 8.43 -7.78 6.65
CA ASP A 165 9.18 -6.80 7.46
C ASP A 165 9.96 -5.84 6.54
N PRO A 166 9.26 -4.92 5.85
CA PRO A 166 9.88 -4.03 4.88
C PRO A 166 10.79 -3.00 5.57
N ARG A 167 12.03 -2.92 5.09
CA ARG A 167 13.05 -1.99 5.63
C ARG A 167 13.37 -0.82 4.71
N THR A 168 12.89 -0.88 3.47
CA THR A 168 13.12 0.14 2.46
C THR A 168 11.84 0.40 1.66
N ILE A 169 11.74 1.60 1.11
CA ILE A 169 10.69 1.92 0.15
C ILE A 169 11.21 1.58 -1.24
N HIS A 170 10.53 0.65 -1.91
CA HIS A 170 10.82 0.33 -3.30
C HIS A 170 10.33 1.45 -4.21
N PRO A 171 11.08 1.81 -5.27
CA PRO A 171 10.64 2.79 -6.25
C PRO A 171 9.38 2.28 -6.97
N HIS A 172 8.74 3.19 -7.71
CA HIS A 172 7.72 2.77 -8.67
C HIS A 172 8.29 1.72 -9.64
N PRO A 173 7.52 0.68 -9.99
CA PRO A 173 7.94 -0.28 -10.99
C PRO A 173 8.14 0.43 -12.34
N THR A 174 9.30 0.25 -12.94
CA THR A 174 9.56 0.70 -14.31
C THR A 174 8.97 -0.33 -15.27
N PRO A 175 8.08 0.05 -16.20
CA PRO A 175 7.61 -0.86 -17.23
C PRO A 175 8.81 -1.39 -18.03
N LEU A 176 8.90 -2.71 -18.19
CA LEU A 176 9.84 -3.28 -19.14
C LEU A 176 9.37 -2.89 -20.56
N PRO A 177 10.25 -2.39 -21.43
CA PRO A 177 9.88 -2.16 -22.82
C PRO A 177 9.45 -3.50 -23.48
N PRO A 178 8.52 -3.44 -24.45
CA PRO A 178 8.01 -4.63 -25.13
C PRO A 178 9.09 -5.41 -25.88
#